data_AF-A0A5N9AAI6-F1
#
_entry.id   AF-A0A5N9AAI6-F1
#
_cell.length_a   1.000
_cell.length_b   1.000
_cell.length_c   1.000
_cell.angle_alpha   90.00
_cell.angle_beta   90.00
_cell.angle_gamma   90.00
#
_symmetry.space_group_name_H-M   'P 1'
#
loop_
_entity.id
_entity.type
_entity.pdbx_description
1 polymer ?
#
loop_
_entity_poly.entity_id
_entity_poly.type
_entity_poly.pdbx_seq_one_letter_code
_entity_poly.pdbx_strand_id
1 'polypeptide(L)'
;MAVMVGRGAMTNSIEELAGSKLLLVTGSNTTETHPVISLRMKKAVKNGAKLIVVDPRKIELTKWADKYIQIRIGTDIPFYNAVANYIIQNDLYDKEYVATRTRNFEEIKDHLTMYTPEYSAKICGIDPEDIIYTAKEYAKASPKSAICYTVG
;
A
#
# COMPACT_ATOMS: atom_id res chain seq x y z
N MET A 1 -7.00 -12.74 -0.73
CA MET A 1 -7.09 -12.72 0.75
C MET A 1 -7.29 -14.10 1.37
N ALA A 2 -8.34 -14.86 1.04
CA ALA A 2 -8.62 -16.15 1.70
C ALA A 2 -7.45 -17.15 1.69
N VAL A 3 -6.70 -17.26 0.59
CA VAL A 3 -5.53 -18.16 0.47
C VAL A 3 -4.34 -17.68 1.31
N MET A 4 -4.23 -16.37 1.56
CA MET A 4 -3.09 -15.77 2.28
C MET A 4 -3.32 -15.74 3.81
N VAL A 5 -4.51 -15.38 4.26
CA VAL A 5 -4.83 -15.16 5.69
C VAL A 5 -5.98 -16.03 6.22
N GLY A 6 -6.43 -17.02 5.44
CA GLY A 6 -7.46 -17.99 5.82
C GLY A 6 -8.91 -17.50 5.75
N ARG A 7 -9.14 -16.18 5.59
CA ARG A 7 -10.48 -15.57 5.42
C ARG A 7 -10.50 -14.52 4.32
N GLY A 8 -11.66 -14.38 3.67
CA GLY A 8 -11.89 -13.42 2.58
C GLY A 8 -12.52 -12.09 3.02
N ALA A 9 -12.92 -11.96 4.29
CA ALA A 9 -13.45 -10.72 4.84
C ALA A 9 -12.35 -9.67 5.02
N MET A 10 -12.74 -8.41 5.19
CA MET A 10 -11.83 -7.34 5.60
C MET A 10 -11.20 -7.68 6.96
N THR A 11 -9.89 -7.45 7.10
CA THR A 11 -9.12 -7.89 8.28
C THR A 11 -9.36 -7.03 9.52
N ASN A 12 -9.82 -5.79 9.33
CA ASN A 12 -10.05 -4.80 10.38
C ASN A 12 -11.43 -4.15 10.22
N SER A 13 -11.92 -3.49 11.27
CA SER A 13 -13.19 -2.75 11.21
C SER A 13 -13.06 -1.41 10.48
N ILE A 14 -14.19 -0.85 10.03
CA ILE A 14 -14.25 0.48 9.41
C ILE A 14 -13.91 1.56 10.45
N GLU A 15 -14.26 1.31 11.71
CA GLU A 15 -13.98 2.19 12.85
C GLU A 15 -12.48 2.37 13.08
N GLU A 16 -11.70 1.30 12.95
CA GLU A 16 -10.25 1.31 13.15
C GLU A 16 -9.50 2.17 12.11
N LEU A 17 -10.06 2.37 10.91
CA LEU A 17 -9.40 3.16 9.85
C LEU A 17 -9.03 4.57 10.30
N ALA A 18 -9.85 5.20 11.16
CA ALA A 18 -9.59 6.55 11.67
C ALA A 18 -8.38 6.64 12.62
N GLY A 19 -7.90 5.50 13.14
CA GLY A 19 -6.71 5.38 13.98
C GLY A 19 -5.43 5.01 13.24
N SER A 20 -5.49 4.82 11.91
CA SER A 20 -4.33 4.51 11.08
C SER A 20 -3.31 5.64 11.12
N LYS A 21 -2.03 5.29 10.98
CA LYS A 21 -0.93 6.25 10.80
C LYS A 21 -0.56 6.42 9.32
N LEU A 22 -0.89 5.45 8.49
CA LEU A 22 -0.81 5.56 7.04
C LEU A 22 -1.96 4.80 6.37
N LEU A 23 -2.53 5.41 5.34
CA LEU A 23 -3.52 4.84 4.45
C LEU A 23 -2.91 4.75 3.05
N LEU A 24 -2.77 3.53 2.53
CA LEU A 24 -2.40 3.27 1.15
C LEU A 24 -3.65 2.86 0.39
N VAL A 25 -4.22 3.78 -0.37
CA VAL A 25 -5.44 3.54 -1.16
C VAL A 25 -5.04 3.21 -2.59
N THR A 26 -5.48 2.05 -3.07
CA THR A 26 -5.11 1.52 -4.38
C THR A 26 -6.29 0.83 -5.03
N GLY A 27 -6.50 1.05 -6.33
CA GLY A 27 -7.61 0.43 -7.06
C GLY A 27 -8.97 0.66 -6.38
N SER A 28 -9.19 1.87 -5.86
CA SER A 28 -10.41 2.25 -5.15
C SER A 28 -10.70 3.74 -5.28
N ASN A 29 -11.85 4.07 -5.87
CA ASN A 29 -12.42 5.41 -5.78
C ASN A 29 -13.36 5.51 -4.56
N THR A 30 -12.77 5.46 -3.35
CA THR A 30 -13.53 5.33 -2.10
C THR A 30 -14.48 6.50 -1.85
N THR A 31 -14.15 7.71 -2.33
CA THR A 31 -15.02 8.88 -2.14
C THR A 31 -16.37 8.72 -2.84
N GLU A 32 -16.40 8.12 -4.03
CA GLU A 32 -17.64 7.88 -4.78
C GLU A 32 -18.31 6.57 -4.38
N THR A 33 -17.53 5.50 -4.19
CA THR A 33 -18.06 4.14 -4.01
C THR A 33 -18.40 3.81 -2.56
N HIS A 34 -17.69 4.42 -1.60
CA HIS A 34 -17.86 4.16 -0.16
C HIS A 34 -17.75 5.46 0.67
N PRO A 35 -18.68 6.43 0.51
CA PRO A 35 -18.53 7.77 1.08
C PRO A 35 -18.29 7.78 2.60
N VAL A 36 -18.95 6.89 3.35
CA VAL A 36 -18.79 6.76 4.81
C VAL A 36 -17.36 6.32 5.18
N ILE A 37 -16.77 5.39 4.42
CA ILE A 37 -15.38 4.96 4.61
C ILE A 37 -14.44 6.11 4.26
N SER A 38 -14.72 6.85 3.18
CA SER A 38 -13.94 8.04 2.82
C SER A 38 -13.95 9.10 3.94
N LEU A 39 -15.06 9.29 4.65
CA LEU A 39 -15.11 10.16 5.82
C LEU A 39 -14.18 9.68 6.95
N ARG A 40 -14.09 8.36 7.19
CA ARG A 40 -13.15 7.80 8.18
C ARG A 40 -11.69 7.97 7.76
N MET A 41 -11.38 7.77 6.47
CA MET A 41 -10.04 8.03 5.92
C MET A 41 -9.64 9.50 6.07
N LYS A 42 -10.52 10.42 5.68
CA LYS A 42 -10.30 11.88 5.84
C LYS A 42 -10.13 12.27 7.30
N LYS A 43 -10.85 11.62 8.22
CA LYS A 43 -10.65 11.81 9.67
C LYS A 43 -9.26 11.34 10.11
N ALA A 44 -8.77 10.21 9.62
CA ALA A 44 -7.42 9.75 9.91
C ALA A 44 -6.36 10.77 9.43
N VAL A 45 -6.52 11.28 8.20
CA VAL A 45 -5.65 12.33 7.64
C VAL A 45 -5.66 13.59 8.51
N LYS A 46 -6.84 14.06 8.92
CA LYS A 46 -6.95 15.19 9.86
C LYS A 46 -6.27 14.92 11.22
N ASN A 47 -6.16 13.67 11.63
CA ASN A 47 -5.45 13.25 12.84
C ASN A 47 -3.93 13.03 12.61
N GLY A 48 -3.40 13.40 11.45
CA GLY A 48 -1.99 13.29 11.09
C GLY A 48 -1.58 11.96 10.47
N ALA A 49 -2.53 11.15 10.00
CA ALA A 49 -2.20 9.99 9.17
C ALA A 49 -1.73 10.44 7.78
N LYS A 50 -0.73 9.76 7.23
CA LYS A 50 -0.37 9.94 5.82
C LYS A 50 -1.37 9.22 4.91
N LEU A 51 -1.69 9.82 3.78
CA LEU A 51 -2.50 9.23 2.72
C LEU A 51 -1.70 9.17 1.42
N ILE A 52 -1.47 7.95 0.95
CA ILE A 52 -0.89 7.67 -0.36
C ILE A 52 -2.00 7.10 -1.24
N VAL A 53 -2.23 7.71 -2.40
CA VAL A 53 -3.22 7.25 -3.38
C VAL A 53 -2.49 6.77 -4.63
N VAL A 54 -2.65 5.49 -4.96
CA VAL A 54 -2.12 4.86 -6.17
C VAL A 54 -3.30 4.58 -7.10
N ASP A 55 -3.49 5.43 -8.12
CA ASP A 55 -4.58 5.30 -9.08
C ASP A 55 -4.17 5.93 -10.44
N PRO A 56 -4.44 5.28 -11.58
CA PRO A 56 -4.18 5.87 -12.90
C PRO A 56 -4.96 7.17 -13.16
N ARG A 57 -6.03 7.42 -12.39
CA ARG A 57 -6.89 8.60 -12.48
C ARG A 57 -6.71 9.51 -11.26
N LYS A 58 -6.94 10.79 -11.48
CA LYS A 58 -6.97 11.79 -10.41
C LYS A 58 -8.36 11.86 -9.77
N ILE A 59 -8.64 10.93 -8.86
CA ILE A 59 -9.92 10.86 -8.12
C ILE A 59 -10.02 11.93 -7.01
N GLU A 60 -11.23 12.18 -6.48
CA GLU A 60 -11.44 13.20 -5.42
C GLU A 60 -10.56 12.99 -4.18
N LEU A 61 -10.27 11.74 -3.82
CA LEU A 61 -9.45 11.41 -2.66
C LEU A 61 -8.00 11.90 -2.80
N THR A 62 -7.50 12.08 -4.03
CA THR A 62 -6.14 12.60 -4.28
C THR A 62 -5.93 14.01 -3.73
N LYS A 63 -7.00 14.81 -3.59
CA LYS A 63 -6.93 16.16 -3.00
C LYS A 63 -6.58 16.15 -1.50
N TRP A 64 -6.71 15.00 -0.85
CA TRP A 64 -6.39 14.79 0.55
C TRP A 64 -5.07 14.05 0.75
N ALA A 65 -4.45 13.59 -0.34
CA ALA A 65 -3.28 12.72 -0.29
C ALA A 65 -2.00 13.53 -0.08
N ASP A 66 -1.13 13.04 0.80
CA ASP A 66 0.26 13.50 0.88
C ASP A 66 1.02 13.16 -0.41
N LYS A 67 0.68 12.01 -1.02
CA LYS A 67 1.28 11.57 -2.27
C LYS A 67 0.23 10.92 -3.17
N TYR A 68 0.11 11.44 -4.38
CA TYR A 68 -0.63 10.81 -5.47
C TYR A 68 0.38 10.21 -6.45
N ILE A 69 0.22 8.92 -6.74
CA ILE A 69 1.09 8.16 -7.64
C ILE A 69 0.23 7.66 -8.81
N GLN A 70 0.46 8.25 -9.98
CA GLN A 70 -0.29 7.95 -11.20
C GLN A 70 0.40 6.82 -11.98
N ILE A 71 0.15 5.58 -11.57
CA ILE A 71 0.66 4.41 -12.30
C ILE A 71 -0.07 4.21 -13.64
N ARG A 72 0.58 3.55 -14.60
CA ARG A 72 -0.09 3.03 -15.80
C ARG A 72 -1.07 1.92 -15.43
N ILE A 73 -2.16 1.84 -16.19
CA ILE A 73 -3.19 0.81 -16.00
C ILE A 73 -2.56 -0.59 -16.11
N GLY A 74 -2.86 -1.46 -15.14
CA GLY A 74 -2.38 -2.86 -15.12
C GLY A 74 -0.95 -3.04 -14.63
N THR A 75 -0.34 -2.03 -14.02
CA THR A 75 1.06 -2.08 -13.54
C THR A 75 1.19 -2.16 -12.02
N ASP A 76 0.11 -2.52 -11.32
CA ASP A 76 0.06 -2.68 -9.87
C ASP A 76 1.06 -3.73 -9.36
N ILE A 77 1.18 -4.89 -10.03
CA ILE A 77 2.08 -5.97 -9.61
C ILE A 77 3.55 -5.51 -9.59
N PRO A 78 4.12 -4.95 -10.67
CA PRO A 78 5.46 -4.37 -10.64
C PRO A 78 5.65 -3.33 -9.52
N PHE A 79 4.67 -2.47 -9.29
CA PHE A 79 4.71 -1.46 -8.23
C PHE A 79 4.84 -2.11 -6.85
N TYR A 80 3.93 -3.01 -6.50
CA TYR A 80 3.92 -3.65 -5.17
C TYR A 80 5.10 -4.60 -4.95
N ASN A 81 5.55 -5.29 -6.00
CA ASN A 81 6.75 -6.11 -5.92
C ASN A 81 7.99 -5.24 -5.63
N ALA A 82 8.11 -4.06 -6.23
CA ALA A 82 9.23 -3.17 -5.95
C ALA A 82 9.14 -2.52 -4.56
N VAL A 83 7.93 -2.18 -4.09
CA VAL A 83 7.73 -1.74 -2.70
C VAL A 83 8.18 -2.83 -1.72
N ALA A 84 7.77 -4.08 -1.94
CA ALA A 84 8.17 -5.21 -1.10
C ALA A 84 9.67 -5.51 -1.19
N ASN A 85 10.25 -5.49 -2.40
CA ASN A 85 11.69 -5.65 -2.63
C ASN A 85 12.46 -4.61 -1.81
N TYR A 86 12.10 -3.33 -1.90
CA TYR A 86 12.77 -2.27 -1.16
C TYR A 86 12.70 -2.47 0.36
N ILE A 87 11.53 -2.85 0.88
CA ILE A 87 11.35 -3.15 2.31
C ILE A 87 12.27 -4.30 2.75
N ILE A 88 12.37 -5.37 1.97
CA ILE A 88 13.17 -6.54 2.31
C ILE A 88 14.68 -6.25 2.22
N GLN A 89 15.13 -5.61 1.13
CA GLN A 89 16.55 -5.31 0.91
C GLN A 89 17.12 -4.30 1.92
N ASN A 90 16.25 -3.47 2.51
CA ASN A 90 16.64 -2.48 3.51
C ASN A 90 16.28 -2.90 4.94
N ASP A 91 15.96 -4.19 5.18
CA ASP A 91 15.62 -4.73 6.50
C ASP A 91 14.49 -3.97 7.24
N LEU A 92 13.54 -3.39 6.51
CA LEU A 92 12.45 -2.56 7.05
C LEU A 92 11.22 -3.37 7.49
N TYR A 93 11.26 -4.70 7.38
CA TYR A 93 10.18 -5.58 7.77
C TYR A 93 10.33 -6.08 9.21
N ASP A 94 9.22 -6.49 9.81
CA ASP A 94 9.22 -7.13 11.13
C ASP A 94 9.75 -8.57 11.03
N LYS A 95 11.02 -8.76 11.40
CA LYS A 95 11.72 -10.06 11.31
C LYS A 95 11.08 -11.12 12.20
N GLU A 96 10.62 -10.76 13.40
CA GLU A 96 9.99 -11.69 14.33
C GLU A 96 8.63 -12.14 13.81
N TYR A 97 7.82 -11.20 13.32
CA TYR A 97 6.54 -11.51 12.70
C TYR A 97 6.70 -12.41 11.48
N VAL A 98 7.65 -12.10 10.59
CA VAL A 98 7.94 -12.93 9.42
C VAL A 98 8.35 -14.35 9.84
N ALA A 99 9.26 -14.49 10.81
CA ALA A 99 9.74 -15.79 11.25
C ALA A 99 8.66 -16.66 11.92
N THR A 100 7.71 -16.04 12.63
CA THR A 100 6.76 -16.78 13.48
C THR A 100 5.34 -16.87 12.91
N ARG A 101 4.97 -15.98 11.98
CA ARG A 101 3.59 -15.84 11.46
C ARG A 101 3.47 -15.96 9.95
N THR A 102 4.57 -16.20 9.24
CA THR A 102 4.56 -16.35 7.77
C THR A 102 5.26 -17.64 7.33
N ARG A 103 5.16 -17.95 6.05
CA ARG A 103 5.82 -19.09 5.40
C ARG A 103 6.33 -18.65 4.03
N ASN A 104 7.28 -19.39 3.47
CA ASN A 104 7.79 -19.19 2.10
C ASN A 104 8.44 -17.81 1.88
N PHE A 105 9.01 -17.21 2.94
CA PHE A 105 9.63 -15.88 2.85
C PHE A 105 10.84 -15.84 1.92
N GLU A 106 11.73 -16.84 1.98
CA GLU A 106 12.92 -16.90 1.10
C GLU A 106 12.53 -17.02 -0.38
N GLU A 107 11.50 -17.83 -0.70
CA GLU A 107 10.98 -17.95 -2.08
C GLU A 107 10.47 -16.60 -2.62
N ILE A 108 9.77 -15.83 -1.78
CA ILE A 108 9.31 -14.48 -2.13
C ILE A 108 10.49 -13.53 -2.28
N LYS A 109 11.46 -13.57 -1.35
CA LYS A 109 12.65 -12.71 -1.40
C LYS A 109 13.43 -12.93 -2.69
N ASP A 110 13.63 -14.17 -3.10
CA ASP A 110 14.30 -14.53 -4.35
C ASP A 110 13.51 -14.05 -5.57
N HIS A 111 12.18 -14.27 -5.60
CA HIS A 111 11.31 -13.80 -6.68
C HIS A 111 11.36 -12.27 -6.83
N LEU A 112 11.44 -11.54 -5.72
CA LEU A 112 11.40 -10.09 -5.71
C LEU A 112 12.71 -9.43 -6.18
N THR A 113 13.82 -10.17 -6.30
CA THR A 113 15.14 -9.61 -6.65
C THR A 113 15.15 -8.81 -7.96
N MET A 114 14.36 -9.21 -8.95
CA MET A 114 14.28 -8.52 -10.25
C MET A 114 13.47 -7.21 -10.23
N TYR A 115 12.65 -6.99 -9.19
CA TYR A 115 11.76 -5.83 -9.09
C TYR A 115 12.43 -4.70 -8.32
N THR A 116 13.50 -4.11 -8.86
CA THR A 116 14.09 -2.90 -8.27
C THR A 116 13.16 -1.69 -8.48
N PRO A 117 13.29 -0.63 -7.67
CA PRO A 117 12.55 0.62 -7.89
C PRO A 117 12.69 1.14 -9.32
N GLU A 118 13.89 1.13 -9.89
CA GLU A 118 14.18 1.63 -11.24
C GLU A 118 13.50 0.79 -12.32
N TYR A 119 13.57 -0.54 -12.19
CA TYR A 119 12.96 -1.46 -13.15
C TYR A 119 11.43 -1.33 -13.15
N SER A 120 10.82 -1.37 -11.97
CA SER A 120 9.37 -1.28 -11.84
C SER A 120 8.82 0.10 -12.18
N ALA A 121 9.51 1.18 -11.81
CA ALA A 121 9.11 2.54 -12.14
C ALA A 121 9.01 2.76 -13.66
N LYS A 122 9.92 2.18 -14.45
CA LYS A 122 9.86 2.22 -15.92
C LYS A 122 8.59 1.55 -16.48
N ILE A 123 8.19 0.42 -15.90
CA ILE A 123 6.97 -0.30 -16.29
C ILE A 123 5.74 0.53 -15.90
N CYS A 124 5.70 0.98 -14.64
CA CYS A 124 4.62 1.77 -14.07
C CYS A 124 4.48 3.18 -14.67
N GLY A 125 5.52 3.71 -15.31
CA GLY A 125 5.54 5.06 -15.86
C GLY A 125 5.59 6.14 -14.78
N ILE A 126 6.26 5.88 -13.66
CA ILE A 126 6.40 6.79 -12.51
C ILE A 126 7.88 7.02 -12.19
N ASP A 127 8.15 7.86 -11.20
CA ASP A 127 9.48 8.10 -10.67
C ASP A 127 9.87 6.96 -9.67
N PRO A 128 11.09 6.38 -9.71
CA PRO A 128 11.55 5.41 -8.72
C PRO A 128 11.42 5.89 -7.28
N GLU A 129 11.57 7.20 -7.04
CA GLU A 129 11.41 7.81 -5.72
C GLU A 129 10.00 7.62 -5.16
N ASP A 130 8.97 7.46 -6.01
CA ASP A 130 7.59 7.20 -5.57
C ASP A 130 7.46 5.82 -4.91
N ILE A 131 8.16 4.82 -5.44
CA ILE A 131 8.21 3.46 -4.89
C ILE A 131 8.97 3.47 -3.56
N ILE A 132 10.13 4.12 -3.54
CA ILE A 132 10.98 4.25 -2.34
C ILE A 132 10.24 4.98 -1.23
N TYR A 133 9.57 6.09 -1.56
CA TYR A 133 8.75 6.86 -0.62
C TYR A 133 7.64 5.99 -0.03
N THR A 134 6.90 5.29 -0.89
CA THR A 134 5.80 4.40 -0.45
C THR A 134 6.31 3.31 0.48
N ALA A 135 7.41 2.65 0.13
CA ALA A 135 8.02 1.60 0.94
C ALA A 135 8.45 2.10 2.33
N LYS A 136 9.17 3.23 2.39
CA LYS A 136 9.65 3.82 3.65
C LYS A 136 8.50 4.25 4.55
N GLU A 137 7.53 4.97 4.00
CA GLU A 137 6.40 5.48 4.79
C GLU A 137 5.49 4.35 5.28
N TYR A 138 5.22 3.35 4.43
CA TYR A 138 4.45 2.18 4.82
C TYR A 138 5.13 1.42 5.96
N ALA A 139 6.41 1.08 5.80
CA ALA A 139 7.17 0.36 6.84
C ALA A 139 7.25 1.16 8.15
N LYS A 140 7.51 2.47 8.07
CA LYS A 140 7.58 3.36 9.24
C LYS A 140 6.25 3.46 10.01
N ALA A 141 5.12 3.41 9.31
CA ALA A 141 3.80 3.50 9.92
C ALA A 141 3.27 2.17 10.46
N SER A 142 3.91 1.05 10.12
CA SER A 142 3.59 -0.29 10.62
C SER A 142 3.72 -0.34 12.16
N PRO A 143 2.81 -1.02 12.89
CA PRO A 143 1.71 -1.85 12.40
C PRO A 143 0.39 -1.09 12.15
N LYS A 144 0.40 0.25 12.20
CA LYS A 144 -0.79 1.10 12.00
C LYS A 144 -0.95 1.60 10.56
N SER A 145 -0.35 0.91 9.60
CA SER A 145 -0.52 1.14 8.16
C SER A 145 -1.63 0.23 7.61
N ALA A 146 -2.56 0.79 6.84
CA ALA A 146 -3.65 0.03 6.21
C ALA A 146 -3.60 0.16 4.68
N ILE A 147 -3.81 -0.96 3.99
CA ILE A 147 -4.00 -1.00 2.53
C ILE A 147 -5.49 -1.11 2.26
N CYS A 148 -6.04 -0.18 1.48
CA CYS A 148 -7.46 -0.11 1.16
C CYS A 148 -7.65 -0.28 -0.36
N TYR A 149 -8.32 -1.35 -0.76
CA TYR A 149 -8.55 -1.69 -2.16
C TYR A 149 -9.96 -2.26 -2.39
N THR A 150 -10.47 -2.17 -3.63
CA THR A 150 -11.73 -2.79 -4.04
C THR A 150 -11.59 -3.53 -5.37
N VAL A 151 -12.11 -2.99 -6.48
CA VAL A 151 -12.16 -3.66 -7.80
C VAL A 151 -11.21 -3.07 -8.84
N GLY A 152 -10.59 -1.90 -8.58
CA GLY A 152 -9.80 -1.16 -9.58
C GLY A 152 -10.61 -0.12 -10.34
#